data_AF-A0A699IXF9-F1
#
_entry.id   AF-A0A699IXF9-F1
#
_cell.length_a   1.000
_cell.length_b   1.000
_cell.length_c   1.000
_cell.angle_alpha   90.00
_cell.angle_beta   90.00
_cell.angle_gamma   90.00
#
_symmetry.space_group_name_H-M   'P 1'
#
loop_
_entity.id
_entity.type
_entity.pdbx_description
1 polymer ?
#
loop_
_entity_poly.entity_id
_entity_poly.type
_entity_poly.pdbx_seq_one_letter_code
_entity_poly.pdbx_strand_id
1 'polypeptide(L)'
;MISSSSCCLMCQVLVPPITTSINFSSSSVSSSSSSSLMLRLMLNKTRPKRWCFNSISSYLPEVEEEEVESNNYNKVLEWDKVCDSVASFAGTSLGKQATKHSLLRLNSFHDSLRLLAETNAAVQMHNHGSCIMDFHSIPIPLVNSAIQDARRGFPLDGNEAIALVSMLHLADSLQTSLNSAIKQDSIWLQRFLPIADMIIDMSISRSLLKFILKLVDQDGSVKDSAVYTPFL
;
A
#
# COMPACT_ATOMS: atom_id res chain seq x y z
N MET A 1 4.33 -15.06 9.00
CA MET A 1 5.43 -14.90 8.01
C MET A 1 4.96 -13.89 6.98
N ILE A 2 5.60 -12.72 6.94
CA ILE A 2 5.16 -11.58 6.12
C ILE A 2 5.80 -11.72 4.73
N SER A 3 4.99 -11.86 3.69
CA SER A 3 5.44 -11.92 2.29
C SER A 3 5.88 -10.52 1.83
N SER A 4 7.13 -10.34 1.35
CA SER A 4 7.62 -9.05 0.82
C SER A 4 6.79 -8.54 -0.36
N SER A 5 6.10 -9.44 -1.07
CA SER A 5 5.17 -9.12 -2.15
C SER A 5 3.94 -8.35 -1.66
N SER A 6 3.61 -8.42 -0.36
CA SER A 6 2.55 -7.60 0.25
C SER A 6 2.98 -6.15 0.46
N CYS A 7 4.26 -5.88 0.72
CA CYS A 7 4.82 -4.52 0.72
C CYS A 7 4.92 -3.95 -0.70
N CYS A 8 5.30 -4.80 -1.67
CA CYS A 8 5.45 -4.44 -3.08
C CYS A 8 4.14 -3.92 -3.70
N LEU A 9 2.98 -4.41 -3.23
CA LEU A 9 1.67 -3.98 -3.70
C LEU A 9 0.99 -2.91 -2.83
N MET A 10 1.45 -2.68 -1.59
CA MET A 10 1.20 -1.39 -0.94
C MET A 10 1.77 -0.26 -1.81
N CYS A 11 2.95 -0.39 -2.42
CA CYS A 11 3.42 0.58 -3.42
C CYS A 11 2.55 0.66 -4.68
N GLN A 12 1.84 -0.39 -5.12
CA GLN A 12 0.91 -0.29 -6.27
C GLN A 12 -0.47 0.28 -5.90
N VAL A 13 -0.90 0.17 -4.64
CA VAL A 13 -2.13 0.80 -4.11
C VAL A 13 -1.85 2.25 -3.67
N LEU A 14 -0.64 2.54 -3.18
CA LEU A 14 -0.11 3.86 -2.87
C LEU A 14 0.44 4.62 -4.08
N VAL A 15 0.55 3.99 -5.26
CA VAL A 15 0.85 4.68 -6.52
C VAL A 15 -0.43 4.74 -7.35
N PRO A 16 -1.17 5.83 -7.19
CA PRO A 16 -0.99 6.93 -8.10
C PRO A 16 -0.07 7.95 -7.44
N PRO A 17 0.79 8.65 -8.20
CA PRO A 17 1.53 9.76 -7.66
C PRO A 17 0.50 10.82 -7.31
N ILE A 18 0.02 10.84 -6.07
CA ILE A 18 -0.85 11.89 -5.55
C ILE A 18 0.07 13.09 -5.27
N THR A 19 0.68 13.60 -6.34
CA THR A 19 1.09 15.00 -6.46
C THR A 19 -0.17 15.76 -6.82
N THR A 20 -1.08 15.84 -5.85
CA THR A 20 -2.34 16.56 -6.00
C THR A 20 -2.22 17.89 -5.29
N SER A 21 -2.51 18.97 -6.01
CA SER A 21 -3.31 20.05 -5.44
C SER A 21 -4.62 19.42 -4.94
N ILE A 22 -4.71 19.12 -3.64
CA ILE A 22 -5.94 18.58 -3.04
C ILE A 22 -6.79 19.77 -2.62
N ASN A 23 -7.92 19.97 -3.30
CA ASN A 23 -8.96 20.88 -2.82
C ASN A 23 -9.93 20.06 -1.98
N PHE A 24 -10.08 20.44 -0.71
CA PHE A 24 -10.98 19.79 0.25
C PHE A 24 -12.26 20.60 0.35
N SER A 25 -13.41 19.96 0.21
CA SER A 25 -14.71 20.60 0.48
C SER A 25 -15.60 19.63 1.22
N SER A 26 -16.21 20.10 2.31
CA SER A 26 -17.27 19.42 3.02
C SER A 26 -18.60 20.13 2.73
N SER A 27 -19.66 19.38 2.43
CA SER A 27 -21.03 19.89 2.45
C SER A 27 -21.92 18.90 3.17
N SER A 28 -22.80 19.39 4.05
CA SER A 28 -23.82 18.57 4.69
C SER A 28 -25.05 18.54 3.79
N VAL A 29 -25.58 17.35 3.50
CA VAL A 29 -26.88 17.20 2.87
C VAL A 29 -27.83 16.64 3.92
N SER A 30 -28.69 17.50 4.46
CA SER A 30 -29.70 17.11 5.43
C SER A 30 -30.90 16.49 4.69
N SER A 31 -30.95 15.17 4.63
CA SER A 31 -32.20 14.44 4.42
C SER A 31 -32.43 13.48 5.58
N SER A 32 -33.65 13.56 6.13
CA SER A 32 -34.13 12.93 7.36
C SER A 32 -33.63 11.49 7.51
N SER A 33 -32.88 11.25 8.59
CA SER A 33 -32.41 9.96 9.13
C SER A 33 -30.99 9.46 8.77
N SER A 34 -30.16 10.21 8.04
CA SER A 34 -28.72 9.88 7.92
C SER A 34 -27.87 11.11 7.66
N SER A 35 -27.00 11.46 8.62
CA SER A 35 -26.05 12.57 8.51
C SER A 35 -24.89 12.19 7.58
N SER A 36 -25.05 12.29 6.26
CA SER A 36 -23.93 12.06 5.35
C SER A 36 -23.06 13.31 5.23
N LEU A 37 -21.78 13.23 5.61
CA LEU A 37 -20.80 14.25 5.23
C LEU A 37 -20.41 14.05 3.77
N MET A 38 -20.60 15.08 2.95
CA MET A 38 -20.06 15.08 1.60
C MET A 38 -18.58 15.50 1.63
N LEU A 39 -17.68 14.55 1.92
CA LEU A 39 -16.24 14.75 1.73
C LEU A 39 -15.93 14.64 0.24
N ARG A 40 -15.78 15.78 -0.47
CA ARG A 40 -15.31 15.76 -1.86
C ARG A 40 -13.79 15.73 -1.88
N LEU A 41 -13.24 14.56 -2.20
CA LEU A 41 -11.82 14.38 -2.52
C LEU A 41 -11.65 14.31 -4.04
N MET A 42 -11.28 15.44 -4.66
CA MET A 42 -10.95 15.46 -6.09
C MET A 42 -9.50 15.01 -6.28
N LEU A 43 -9.31 13.76 -6.71
CA LEU A 43 -8.01 13.24 -7.12
C LEU A 43 -7.72 13.66 -8.57
N ASN A 44 -6.85 14.65 -8.77
CA ASN A 44 -6.41 15.03 -10.11
C ASN A 44 -5.60 13.89 -10.77
N LYS A 45 -5.93 13.56 -12.03
CA LYS A 45 -5.21 12.57 -12.84
C LYS A 45 -3.81 13.09 -13.17
N THR A 46 -2.83 12.72 -12.37
CA THR A 46 -1.43 12.72 -12.77
C THR A 46 -1.10 11.32 -13.31
N ARG A 47 -0.29 11.28 -14.37
CA ARG A 47 0.16 10.02 -14.97
C ARG A 47 0.88 9.22 -13.88
N PRO A 48 0.58 7.92 -13.69
CA PRO A 48 1.39 7.10 -12.81
C PRO A 48 2.84 7.22 -13.28
N LYS A 49 3.76 7.58 -12.38
CA LYS A 49 5.17 7.29 -12.61
C LYS A 49 5.19 5.80 -12.86
N ARG A 50 5.41 5.41 -14.11
CA ARG A 50 5.68 4.03 -14.47
C ARG A 50 6.88 3.69 -13.61
N TRP A 51 6.71 2.80 -12.63
CA TRP A 51 7.84 2.12 -12.03
C TRP A 51 8.39 1.26 -13.18
N CYS A 52 9.19 1.88 -14.03
CA CYS A 52 10.13 1.17 -14.87
C CYS A 52 11.13 0.60 -13.87
N PHE A 53 11.01 -0.70 -13.58
CA PHE A 53 12.09 -1.46 -12.98
C PHE A 53 13.25 -1.55 -14.00
N ASN A 54 13.93 -0.44 -14.20
CA ASN A 54 15.18 -0.31 -14.95
C ASN A 54 16.09 0.54 -14.06
N SER A 55 17.34 0.20 -13.76
CA SER A 55 18.15 -0.93 -14.17
C SER A 55 19.43 -0.77 -13.34
N ILE A 56 19.85 -1.80 -12.59
CA ILE A 56 21.30 -1.98 -12.39
C ILE A 56 21.71 -2.86 -13.58
N SER A 57 21.74 -2.23 -14.76
CA SER A 57 22.48 -2.76 -15.90
C SER A 57 23.88 -2.21 -15.81
N SER A 58 24.77 -3.05 -15.31
CA SER A 58 26.13 -3.09 -15.82
C SER A 58 26.68 -4.48 -15.54
N TYR A 59 26.97 -5.19 -16.64
CA TYR A 59 27.75 -6.42 -16.79
C TYR A 59 26.99 -7.76 -16.95
N LEU A 60 26.97 -8.19 -18.23
CA LEU A 60 27.06 -9.58 -18.75
C LEU A 60 25.75 -10.39 -18.92
N PRO A 61 25.76 -11.41 -19.81
CA PRO A 61 25.38 -11.33 -21.22
C PRO A 61 23.93 -11.82 -21.45
N GLU A 62 23.34 -11.44 -22.58
CA GLU A 62 22.09 -12.01 -23.08
C GLU A 62 22.23 -13.53 -23.24
N VAL A 63 21.44 -14.29 -22.48
CA VAL A 63 21.17 -15.69 -22.76
C VAL A 63 19.69 -15.78 -23.09
N GLU A 64 19.41 -16.11 -24.35
CA GLU A 64 18.09 -16.49 -24.82
C GLU A 64 17.69 -17.79 -24.11
N GLU A 65 16.60 -17.79 -23.33
CA GLU A 65 16.08 -19.00 -22.70
C GLU A 65 14.71 -19.38 -23.26
N GLU A 66 14.63 -20.66 -23.60
CA GLU A 66 13.52 -21.39 -24.24
C GLU A 66 12.26 -21.41 -23.37
N GLU A 67 11.12 -20.91 -23.90
CA GLU A 67 9.85 -20.83 -23.18
C GLU A 67 9.05 -22.15 -23.11
N VAL A 68 9.46 -23.22 -23.79
CA VAL A 68 8.52 -24.32 -24.12
C VAL A 68 8.47 -25.44 -23.05
N GLU A 69 9.51 -25.66 -22.26
CA GLU A 69 9.56 -26.82 -21.34
C GLU A 69 8.96 -26.55 -19.94
N SER A 70 8.70 -25.28 -19.59
CA SER A 70 8.34 -24.94 -18.21
C SER A 70 6.92 -25.23 -17.76
N ASN A 71 6.01 -25.40 -18.71
CA ASN A 71 4.61 -25.64 -18.40
C ASN A 71 4.32 -27.05 -17.86
N ASN A 72 5.22 -28.01 -18.10
CA ASN A 72 5.00 -29.40 -17.68
C ASN A 72 5.39 -29.63 -16.22
N TYR A 73 6.54 -29.10 -15.77
CA TYR A 73 6.97 -29.25 -14.38
C TYR A 73 6.04 -28.52 -13.40
N ASN A 74 5.50 -27.36 -13.78
CA ASN A 74 4.60 -26.58 -12.93
C ASN A 74 3.30 -27.32 -12.61
N LYS A 75 2.81 -28.12 -13.56
CA LYS A 75 1.63 -28.98 -13.36
C LYS A 75 1.94 -30.17 -12.48
N VAL A 76 3.10 -30.80 -12.67
CA VAL A 76 3.54 -31.95 -11.85
C VAL A 76 3.75 -31.57 -10.39
N LEU A 77 4.32 -30.39 -10.14
CA LEU A 77 4.55 -29.87 -8.78
C LEU A 77 3.32 -29.21 -8.16
N GLU A 78 2.21 -29.15 -8.89
CA GLU A 78 1.01 -28.39 -8.49
C GLU A 78 1.36 -26.96 -8.03
N TRP A 79 2.26 -26.28 -8.77
CA TRP A 79 2.86 -25.01 -8.36
C TRP A 79 1.82 -23.93 -8.02
N ASP A 80 0.68 -23.93 -8.71
CA ASP A 80 -0.44 -23.03 -8.40
C ASP A 80 -0.99 -23.20 -6.98
N LYS A 81 -1.12 -24.44 -6.48
CA LYS A 81 -1.58 -24.73 -5.10
C LYS A 81 -0.55 -24.31 -4.05
N VAL A 82 0.73 -24.46 -4.37
CA VAL A 82 1.83 -23.97 -3.51
C VAL A 82 1.77 -22.45 -3.44
N CYS A 83 1.62 -21.77 -4.57
CA CYS A 83 1.45 -20.32 -4.65
C CYS A 83 0.23 -19.85 -3.85
N ASP A 84 -0.91 -20.54 -3.95
CA ASP A 84 -2.12 -20.24 -3.16
C ASP A 84 -1.88 -20.37 -1.66
N SER A 85 -1.17 -21.42 -1.24
CA SER A 85 -0.84 -21.67 0.16
C SER A 85 0.08 -20.59 0.72
N VAL A 86 1.14 -20.23 -0.01
CA VAL A 86 2.06 -19.16 0.39
C VAL A 86 1.34 -17.80 0.42
N ALA A 87 0.51 -17.52 -0.58
CA ALA A 87 -0.26 -16.29 -0.66
C ALA A 87 -1.29 -16.15 0.48
N SER A 88 -1.79 -17.25 1.04
CA SER A 88 -2.74 -17.24 2.16
C SER A 88 -2.18 -16.62 3.45
N PHE A 89 -0.85 -16.55 3.60
CA PHE A 89 -0.20 -15.89 4.72
C PHE A 89 -0.19 -14.36 4.63
N ALA A 90 -0.56 -13.78 3.49
CA ALA A 90 -0.66 -12.35 3.34
C ALA A 90 -1.83 -11.80 4.16
N GLY A 91 -1.59 -10.73 4.93
CA GLY A 91 -2.60 -10.16 5.82
C GLY A 91 -3.70 -9.34 5.14
N THR A 92 -3.63 -9.16 3.82
CA THR A 92 -4.63 -8.44 3.03
C THR A 92 -5.01 -9.22 1.78
N SER A 93 -6.24 -9.02 1.30
CA SER A 93 -6.71 -9.66 0.06
C SER A 93 -5.89 -9.23 -1.16
N LEU A 94 -5.47 -7.96 -1.22
CA LEU A 94 -4.57 -7.45 -2.25
C LEU A 94 -3.17 -8.05 -2.13
N GLY A 95 -2.62 -8.17 -0.91
CA GLY A 95 -1.34 -8.85 -0.68
C GLY A 95 -1.36 -10.33 -1.05
N LYS A 96 -2.49 -11.00 -0.87
CA LYS A 96 -2.69 -12.39 -1.32
C LYS A 96 -2.64 -12.49 -2.84
N GLN A 97 -3.42 -11.66 -3.54
CA GLN A 97 -3.42 -11.63 -5.01
C GLN A 97 -2.03 -11.25 -5.56
N ALA A 98 -1.37 -10.27 -4.94
CA ALA A 98 0.00 -9.84 -5.22
C ALA A 98 0.99 -10.99 -5.17
N THR A 99 1.01 -11.68 -4.03
CA THR A 99 1.96 -12.75 -3.74
C THR A 99 1.75 -13.90 -4.71
N LYS A 100 0.50 -14.32 -4.93
CA LYS A 100 0.18 -15.38 -5.89
C LYS A 100 0.68 -15.01 -7.28
N HIS A 101 0.37 -13.81 -7.74
CA HIS A 101 0.73 -13.35 -9.08
C HIS A 101 2.25 -13.23 -9.29
N SER A 102 2.97 -12.76 -8.28
CA SER A 102 4.44 -12.67 -8.28
C SER A 102 5.09 -14.06 -8.36
N LEU A 103 4.65 -15.01 -7.52
CA LEU A 103 5.20 -16.36 -7.46
C LEU A 103 4.91 -17.18 -8.72
N LEU A 104 3.74 -16.98 -9.34
CA LEU A 104 3.40 -17.61 -10.62
C LEU A 104 4.23 -17.09 -11.80
N ARG A 105 4.80 -15.88 -11.68
CA ARG A 105 5.62 -15.23 -12.71
C ARG A 105 7.12 -15.35 -12.46
N LEU A 106 7.51 -16.04 -11.39
CA LEU A 106 8.91 -16.22 -11.03
C LEU A 106 9.57 -17.16 -12.03
N ASN A 107 10.33 -16.61 -12.98
CA ASN A 107 11.01 -17.38 -14.01
C ASN A 107 12.55 -17.28 -13.93
N SER A 108 13.07 -16.25 -13.25
CA SER A 108 14.52 -16.01 -13.15
C SER A 108 15.08 -16.35 -11.77
N PHE A 109 16.29 -16.91 -11.77
CA PHE A 109 17.11 -17.05 -10.56
C PHE A 109 17.37 -15.70 -9.88
N HIS A 110 17.57 -14.63 -10.66
CA HIS A 110 17.79 -13.29 -10.12
C HIS A 110 16.56 -12.74 -9.40
N ASP A 111 15.36 -12.95 -9.96
CA ASP A 111 14.12 -12.55 -9.30
C ASP A 111 13.91 -13.32 -7.99
N SER A 112 14.31 -14.59 -7.95
CA SER A 112 14.27 -15.41 -6.74
C SER A 112 15.20 -14.88 -5.65
N LEU A 113 16.44 -14.53 -6.00
CA LEU A 113 17.41 -13.92 -5.07
C LEU A 113 16.95 -12.55 -4.57
N ARG A 114 16.33 -11.73 -5.45
CA ARG A 114 15.74 -10.44 -5.06
C ARG A 114 14.64 -10.63 -4.02
N LEU A 115 13.67 -11.52 -4.28
CA LEU A 115 12.58 -11.82 -3.32
C LEU A 115 13.11 -12.35 -1.98
N LEU A 116 14.17 -13.16 -2.01
CA LEU A 116 14.82 -13.64 -0.80
C LEU A 116 15.45 -12.49 -0.01
N ALA A 117 16.15 -11.57 -0.67
CA ALA A 117 16.73 -10.39 -0.04
C ALA A 117 15.66 -9.47 0.58
N GLU A 118 14.55 -9.23 -0.13
CA GLU A 118 13.41 -8.47 0.38
C GLU A 118 12.75 -9.15 1.59
N THR A 119 12.55 -10.46 1.52
CA THR A 119 11.96 -11.23 2.62
C THR A 119 12.86 -11.19 3.86
N ASN A 120 14.18 -11.33 3.67
CA ASN A 120 15.14 -11.22 4.76
C ASN A 120 15.12 -9.81 5.38
N ALA A 121 15.04 -8.76 4.57
CA ALA A 121 14.92 -7.39 5.06
C ALA A 121 13.63 -7.20 5.88
N ALA A 122 12.50 -7.73 5.42
CA ALA A 122 11.23 -7.67 6.13
C ALA A 122 11.28 -8.41 7.49
N VAL A 123 11.94 -9.57 7.54
CA VAL A 123 12.16 -10.31 8.80
C VAL A 123 13.02 -9.49 9.76
N GLN A 124 14.08 -8.85 9.27
CA GLN A 124 14.93 -8.00 10.11
C GLN A 124 14.17 -6.76 10.63
N MET A 125 13.32 -6.14 9.81
CA MET A 125 12.45 -5.03 10.23
C MET A 125 11.47 -5.46 11.33
N HIS A 126 10.86 -6.64 11.18
CA HIS A 126 9.97 -7.21 12.19
C HIS A 126 10.71 -7.50 13.50
N ASN A 127 11.89 -8.12 13.43
CA ASN A 127 12.71 -8.48 14.58
C ASN A 127 13.28 -7.26 15.32
N HIS A 128 13.50 -6.13 14.63
CA HIS A 128 13.88 -4.87 15.25
C HIS A 128 12.78 -4.33 16.20
N GLY A 129 11.53 -4.74 16.01
CA GLY A 129 10.40 -4.37 16.88
C GLY A 129 9.85 -2.96 16.66
N SER A 130 10.65 -2.01 16.16
CA SER A 130 10.17 -0.64 15.89
C SER A 130 9.37 -0.50 14.59
N CYS A 131 9.59 -1.39 13.60
CA CYS A 131 8.96 -1.30 12.28
C CYS A 131 7.83 -2.34 12.17
N ILE A 132 6.66 -2.00 12.69
CA ILE A 132 5.48 -2.88 12.67
C ILE A 132 4.88 -2.90 11.26
N MET A 133 4.69 -4.10 10.71
CA MET A 133 4.10 -4.35 9.39
C MET A 133 2.85 -5.22 9.52
N ASP A 134 1.86 -4.76 10.30
CA ASP A 134 0.58 -5.47 10.47
C ASP A 134 -0.55 -4.84 9.66
N PHE A 135 -0.69 -5.34 8.43
CA PHE A 135 -1.69 -4.86 7.47
C PHE A 135 -3.08 -5.48 7.65
N HIS A 136 -3.28 -6.45 8.56
CA HIS A 136 -4.60 -7.08 8.78
C HIS A 136 -5.63 -6.09 9.29
N SER A 137 -5.18 -5.04 9.98
CA SER A 137 -6.02 -3.97 10.52
C SER A 137 -6.64 -3.07 9.46
N ILE A 138 -6.22 -3.17 8.19
CA ILE A 138 -6.71 -2.32 7.11
C ILE A 138 -7.96 -2.95 6.47
N PRO A 139 -9.14 -2.30 6.57
CA PRO A 139 -10.35 -2.76 5.87
C PRO A 139 -10.26 -2.43 4.37
N ILE A 140 -9.55 -3.26 3.62
CA ILE A 140 -9.30 -3.11 2.17
C ILE A 140 -10.58 -2.88 1.34
N PRO A 141 -11.73 -3.55 1.60
CA PRO A 141 -12.95 -3.29 0.83
C PRO A 141 -13.42 -1.84 0.94
N LEU A 142 -13.38 -1.26 2.14
CA LEU A 142 -13.78 0.12 2.41
C LEU A 142 -12.79 1.11 1.79
N VAL A 143 -11.48 0.83 1.90
CA VAL A 143 -10.45 1.66 1.26
C VAL A 143 -10.65 1.70 -0.27
N ASN A 144 -10.92 0.56 -0.89
CA ASN A 144 -11.17 0.50 -2.34
C ASN A 144 -12.43 1.26 -2.74
N SER A 145 -13.52 1.13 -1.97
CA SER A 145 -14.76 1.86 -2.18
C SER A 145 -14.53 3.38 -2.08
N ALA A 146 -13.88 3.82 -1.00
CA ALA A 146 -13.50 5.21 -0.77
C ALA A 146 -12.68 5.82 -1.93
N ILE A 147 -11.70 5.08 -2.46
CA ILE A 147 -10.89 5.51 -3.61
C ILE A 147 -11.73 5.60 -4.89
N GLN A 148 -12.63 4.65 -5.12
CA GLN A 148 -13.52 4.68 -6.29
C GLN A 148 -14.48 5.86 -6.23
N ASP A 149 -15.05 6.14 -5.06
CA ASP A 149 -15.99 7.24 -4.87
C ASP A 149 -15.28 8.60 -4.97
N ALA A 150 -14.10 8.75 -4.36
CA ALA A 150 -13.26 9.93 -4.56
C ALA A 150 -12.94 10.18 -6.04
N ARG A 151 -12.57 9.13 -6.79
CA ARG A 151 -12.27 9.24 -8.24
C ARG A 151 -13.49 9.66 -9.07
N ARG A 152 -14.69 9.30 -8.63
CA ARG A 152 -15.96 9.66 -9.28
C ARG A 152 -16.50 11.01 -8.79
N GLY A 153 -15.87 11.62 -7.77
CA GLY A 153 -16.33 12.85 -7.13
C GLY A 153 -17.53 12.64 -6.21
N PHE A 154 -17.79 11.39 -5.80
CA PHE A 154 -18.84 11.04 -4.83
C PHE A 154 -18.38 11.32 -3.39
N PRO A 155 -19.34 11.55 -2.47
CA PRO A 155 -19.04 11.64 -1.05
C PRO A 155 -18.46 10.33 -0.53
N LEU A 156 -17.55 10.43 0.42
CA LEU A 156 -17.09 9.28 1.20
C LEU A 156 -18.00 9.07 2.42
N ASP A 157 -18.31 7.81 2.71
CA ASP A 157 -18.94 7.43 3.98
C ASP A 157 -17.99 7.63 5.18
N GLY A 158 -18.55 7.75 6.37
CA GLY A 158 -17.77 7.86 7.61
C GLY A 158 -16.85 6.65 7.84
N ASN A 159 -17.33 5.43 7.57
CA ASN A 159 -16.52 4.21 7.71
C ASN A 159 -15.42 4.13 6.64
N GLU A 160 -15.71 4.61 5.43
CA GLU A 160 -14.73 4.74 4.35
C GLU A 160 -13.64 5.75 4.69
N ALA A 161 -14.02 6.88 5.29
CA ALA A 161 -13.08 7.90 5.75
C ALA A 161 -12.17 7.36 6.86
N ILE A 162 -12.71 6.63 7.84
CA ILE A 162 -11.90 5.98 8.90
C ILE A 162 -11.02 4.86 8.34
N ALA A 163 -11.50 4.09 7.37
CA ALA A 163 -10.69 3.11 6.67
C ALA A 163 -9.45 3.74 6.00
N LEU A 164 -9.63 4.90 5.34
CA LEU A 164 -8.52 5.68 4.78
C LEU A 164 -7.56 6.20 5.86
N VAL A 165 -8.09 6.66 7.00
CA VAL A 165 -7.28 7.09 8.14
C VAL A 165 -6.42 5.93 8.65
N SER A 166 -6.98 4.75 8.85
CA SER A 166 -6.24 3.57 9.32
C SER A 166 -5.10 3.19 8.37
N MET A 167 -5.37 3.21 7.05
CA MET A 167 -4.35 2.97 6.03
C MET A 167 -3.24 4.03 6.07
N LEU A 168 -3.60 5.31 6.06
CA LEU A 168 -2.63 6.42 6.07
C LEU A 168 -1.80 6.46 7.35
N HIS A 169 -2.44 6.19 8.49
CA HIS A 169 -1.78 6.14 9.79
C HIS A 169 -0.76 5.00 9.87
N LEU A 170 -1.11 3.81 9.36
CA LEU A 170 -0.17 2.69 9.30
C LEU A 170 1.04 3.03 8.42
N ALA A 171 0.81 3.61 7.24
CA ALA A 171 1.89 4.04 6.36
C ALA A 171 2.78 5.11 7.04
N ASP A 172 2.18 6.08 7.73
CA ASP A 172 2.91 7.14 8.44
C ASP A 172 3.74 6.57 9.60
N SER A 173 3.15 5.66 10.37
CA SER A 173 3.84 4.96 11.45
C SER A 173 5.01 4.14 10.91
N LEU A 174 4.83 3.42 9.80
CA LEU A 174 5.90 2.62 9.21
C LEU A 174 7.07 3.49 8.72
N GLN A 175 6.76 4.58 8.01
CA GLN A 175 7.78 5.50 7.50
C GLN A 175 8.51 6.24 8.64
N THR A 176 7.79 6.67 9.67
CA THR A 176 8.40 7.33 10.84
C THR A 176 9.26 6.37 11.67
N SER A 177 8.80 5.13 11.87
CA SER A 177 9.56 4.07 12.52
C SER A 177 10.84 3.73 11.77
N LEU A 178 10.76 3.56 10.45
CA LEU A 178 11.93 3.27 9.60
C LEU A 178 12.97 4.40 9.70
N ASN A 179 12.53 5.65 9.54
CA ASN A 179 13.41 6.81 9.66
C ASN A 179 14.04 6.93 11.06
N SER A 180 13.31 6.55 12.10
CA SER A 180 13.82 6.56 13.47
C SER A 180 14.88 5.47 13.68
N ALA A 181 14.65 4.26 13.16
CA ALA A 181 15.62 3.17 13.21
C ALA A 181 16.92 3.53 12.48
N ILE A 182 16.82 4.14 11.29
CA ILE A 182 17.99 4.61 10.51
C ILE A 182 18.77 5.70 11.27
N LYS A 183 18.08 6.63 11.92
CA LYS A 183 18.72 7.69 12.73
C LYS A 183 19.43 7.14 13.95
N GLN A 184 18.90 6.05 14.53
CA GLN A 184 19.49 5.41 15.70
C GLN A 184 20.79 4.68 15.34
N ASP A 185 20.79 3.92 14.24
CA ASP A 185 21.98 3.26 13.72
C ASP A 185 21.88 3.06 12.20
N SER A 186 22.85 3.63 11.49
CA SER A 186 22.95 3.53 10.02
C SER A 186 23.09 2.11 9.49
N ILE A 187 23.51 1.14 10.31
CA ILE A 187 23.56 -0.29 9.94
C ILE A 187 22.16 -0.82 9.59
N TRP A 188 21.11 -0.28 10.21
CA TRP A 188 19.73 -0.68 9.89
C TRP A 188 19.33 -0.29 8.47
N LEU A 189 19.83 0.82 7.94
CA LEU A 189 19.57 1.20 6.56
C LEU A 189 20.08 0.13 5.59
N GLN A 190 21.31 -0.37 5.79
CA GLN A 190 21.88 -1.42 4.94
C GLN A 190 21.06 -2.71 4.99
N ARG A 191 20.54 -3.04 6.18
CA ARG A 191 19.73 -4.24 6.41
C ARG A 191 18.33 -4.14 5.81
N PHE A 192 17.75 -2.93 5.81
CA PHE A 192 16.41 -2.68 5.32
C PHE A 192 16.36 -2.28 3.85
N LEU A 193 17.51 -1.95 3.24
CA LEU A 193 17.63 -1.40 1.89
C LEU A 193 16.76 -2.06 0.81
N PRO A 194 16.64 -3.41 0.75
CA PRO A 194 15.79 -4.08 -0.24
C PRO A 194 14.31 -3.64 -0.24
N ILE A 195 13.83 -3.07 0.87
CA ILE A 195 12.46 -2.56 1.02
C ILE A 195 12.38 -1.12 1.57
N ALA A 196 13.48 -0.55 2.05
CA ALA A 196 13.50 0.78 2.67
C ALA A 196 13.14 1.89 1.67
N ASP A 197 13.68 1.85 0.46
CA ASP A 197 13.41 2.85 -0.58
C ASP A 197 11.90 2.94 -0.88
N MET A 198 11.25 1.78 -1.02
CA MET A 198 9.80 1.68 -1.23
C MET A 198 9.01 2.35 -0.11
N ILE A 199 9.46 2.23 1.15
CA ILE A 199 8.78 2.79 2.32
C ILE A 199 9.04 4.30 2.45
N ILE A 200 10.26 4.74 2.16
CA ILE A 200 10.66 6.15 2.19
C ILE A 200 9.93 6.93 1.08
N ASP A 201 9.76 6.33 -0.09
CA ASP A 201 9.10 6.95 -1.24
C ASP A 201 7.57 7.00 -1.14
N MET A 202 6.96 6.42 -0.10
CA MET A 202 5.51 6.51 0.12
C MET A 202 5.07 7.96 0.32
N SER A 203 4.17 8.44 -0.56
CA SER A 203 3.58 9.78 -0.44
C SER A 203 2.40 9.76 0.54
N ILE A 204 2.62 10.28 1.75
CA ILE A 204 1.63 10.24 2.83
C ILE A 204 1.10 11.66 3.09
N SER A 205 -0.18 11.85 2.82
CA SER A 205 -0.85 13.14 3.08
C SER A 205 -1.25 13.26 4.55
N ARG A 206 -0.34 13.80 5.38
CA ARG A 206 -0.60 14.08 6.80
C ARG A 206 -1.68 15.16 7.00
N SER A 207 -1.84 16.06 6.03
CA SER A 207 -2.92 17.07 6.04
C SER A 207 -4.29 16.42 5.87
N LEU A 208 -4.43 15.47 4.93
CA LEU A 208 -5.65 14.69 4.75
C LEU A 208 -5.99 13.88 5.99
N LEU A 209 -5.00 13.19 6.58
CA LEU A 209 -5.17 12.44 7.83
C LEU A 209 -5.76 13.32 8.94
N LYS A 210 -5.14 14.49 9.18
CA LYS A 210 -5.61 15.46 10.19
C LYS A 210 -6.98 16.04 9.85
N PHE A 211 -7.27 16.24 8.56
CA PHE A 211 -8.56 16.76 8.12
C PHE A 211 -9.69 15.77 8.40
N ILE A 212 -9.54 14.50 8.02
CA ILE A 212 -10.55 13.47 8.29
C ILE A 212 -10.75 13.30 9.80
N LEU A 213 -9.66 13.20 10.58
CA LEU A 213 -9.74 13.05 12.04
C LEU A 213 -10.40 14.23 12.76
N LYS A 214 -10.47 15.41 12.15
CA LYS A 214 -11.22 16.56 12.69
C LYS A 214 -12.72 16.47 12.42
N LEU A 215 -13.12 15.73 11.39
CA LEU A 215 -14.50 15.68 10.91
C LEU A 215 -15.24 14.40 11.31
N VAL A 216 -14.52 13.30 11.53
CA VAL A 216 -15.09 11.97 11.78
C VAL A 216 -14.49 11.40 13.07
N ASP A 217 -15.33 10.81 13.91
CA ASP A 217 -14.99 10.03 15.09
C ASP A 217 -14.57 8.60 14.74
N GLN A 218 -13.96 7.89 15.69
CA GLN A 218 -13.42 6.54 15.45
C GLN A 218 -14.49 5.49 15.10
N ASP A 219 -15.74 5.74 15.46
CA ASP A 219 -16.90 4.91 15.15
C ASP A 219 -17.48 5.19 13.74
N GLY A 220 -16.89 6.12 12.98
CA GLY A 220 -17.38 6.56 11.69
C GLY A 220 -18.44 7.67 11.77
N SER A 221 -18.81 8.12 12.98
CA SER A 221 -19.77 9.21 13.16
C SER A 221 -19.15 10.56 12.83
N VAL A 222 -19.98 11.51 12.39
CA VAL A 222 -19.56 12.87 12.09
C VAL A 222 -19.46 13.66 13.39
N LYS A 223 -18.33 14.34 13.61
CA LYS A 223 -18.13 15.19 14.78
C LYS A 223 -19.02 16.43 14.71
N ASP A 224 -19.59 16.83 15.85
CA ASP A 224 -20.35 18.08 16.00
C ASP A 224 -19.51 19.34 15.71
N SER A 225 -18.18 19.22 15.82
CA SER A 225 -17.21 20.28 15.50
C SER A 225 -16.88 20.39 14.01
N ALA A 226 -17.48 19.55 13.16
CA ALA A 226 -17.38 19.65 11.70
C ALA A 226 -18.13 20.88 11.19
N VAL A 227 -17.54 22.07 11.38
CA VAL A 227 -18.10 23.34 10.89
C VAL A 227 -17.86 23.44 9.38
N TYR A 228 -18.91 23.78 8.64
CA TYR A 228 -18.88 24.06 7.21
C TYR A 228 -17.94 25.23 6.93
N THR A 229 -16.79 24.99 6.28
CA THR A 229 -15.96 26.04 5.71
C THR A 229 -16.09 26.01 4.18
N PRO A 230 -16.90 26.90 3.58
CA PRO A 230 -16.87 27.09 2.14
C PRO A 230 -15.59 27.86 1.80
N PHE A 231 -14.76 27.32 0.90
CA PHE A 231 -13.64 28.08 0.34
C PHE A 231 -14.15 28.93 -0.84
N LEU A 232 -13.91 30.24 -0.73
CA LEU A 232 -13.88 31.22 -1.83
C LEU A 232 -12.58 31.03 -2.63
#